data_AF-A0A536CDK9-F1
#
_entry.id   AF-A0A536CDK9-F1
#
_cell.length_a   1.000
_cell.length_b   1.000
_cell.length_c   1.000
_cell.angle_alpha   90.00
_cell.angle_beta   90.00
_cell.angle_gamma   90.00
#
_symmetry.space_group_name_H-M   'P 1'
#
loop_
_entity.id
_entity.type
_entity.pdbx_description
1 polymer ?
#
loop_
_entity_poly.entity_id
_entity_poly.type
_entity_poly.pdbx_seq_one_letter_code
_entity_poly.pdbx_strand_id
1 'polypeptide(L)'
;MNAQSGLDALARERMRSRVLGSLRPRRPTFADRALVAFEVLAKPAPYAVRVIAIGALCIATIAGATVAGADTLPDDPLYSLKLAGEDLRLTFALSANDRASVQLSIAEHRLAEAEALATNGRDEDALVASSTYSQQIAEAAAELAELEELQPEVVALAAQLDDRFNEQRSRVQLLATKLSADPATVRASRILQVVAAPTLAPGLSGVQRIAETAAGVAEDLASQTTLAAAPRASPQPRAARAAEVVRRNAEQARAAAERAKKNAKNKNGDNKASEERGDRD
;
A
#
# COMPACT_ATOMS: atom_id res chain seq x y z
N MET A 1 55.76 -14.95 67.58
CA MET A 1 54.59 -15.66 68.18
C MET A 1 53.36 -14.79 67.84
N ASN A 2 52.75 -14.96 66.66
CA ASN A 2 51.72 -15.91 66.20
C ASN A 2 50.32 -15.76 66.83
N ALA A 3 49.31 -15.74 65.93
CA ALA A 3 47.85 -15.76 66.11
C ALA A 3 47.25 -14.43 66.63
N GLN A 4 46.34 -13.72 65.94
CA GLN A 4 45.07 -14.19 65.37
C GLN A 4 44.59 -13.25 64.23
N SER A 5 45.12 -13.41 63.02
CA SER A 5 44.58 -12.79 61.79
C SER A 5 43.58 -13.73 61.11
N GLY A 6 42.57 -14.16 61.86
CA GLY A 6 41.78 -15.34 61.52
C GLY A 6 40.29 -15.23 61.82
N LEU A 7 39.71 -14.03 61.84
CA LEU A 7 38.26 -13.88 61.71
C LEU A 7 37.88 -14.06 60.23
N ASP A 8 37.99 -15.33 59.86
CA ASP A 8 37.15 -16.10 58.94
C ASP A 8 36.93 -15.55 57.53
N ALA A 9 37.90 -15.84 56.65
CA ALA A 9 37.65 -15.91 55.22
C ALA A 9 36.42 -16.79 54.89
N LEU A 10 36.24 -17.88 55.64
CA LEU A 10 35.08 -18.78 55.55
C LEU A 10 33.76 -18.13 55.99
N ALA A 11 33.77 -17.22 56.97
CA ALA A 11 32.56 -16.50 57.38
C ALA A 11 32.15 -15.46 56.32
N ARG A 12 33.14 -14.80 55.71
CA ARG A 12 32.93 -13.90 54.57
C ARG A 12 32.38 -14.64 53.35
N GLU A 13 32.88 -15.84 53.09
CA GLU A 13 32.41 -16.67 51.97
C GLU A 13 30.98 -17.19 52.18
N ARG A 14 30.61 -17.56 53.42
CA ARG A 14 29.24 -17.92 53.80
C ARG A 14 28.27 -16.74 53.76
N MET A 15 28.73 -15.55 54.16
CA MET A 15 27.93 -14.33 54.00
C MET A 15 27.75 -13.98 52.53
N ARG A 16 28.79 -14.11 51.71
CA ARG A 16 28.73 -13.82 50.27
C ARG A 16 27.82 -14.80 49.54
N SER A 17 27.83 -16.10 49.88
CA SER A 17 26.91 -17.08 49.28
C SER A 17 25.46 -16.88 49.73
N ARG A 18 25.20 -16.43 50.96
CA ARG A 18 23.84 -16.06 51.41
C ARG A 18 23.32 -14.79 50.74
N VAL A 19 24.15 -13.75 50.62
CA VAL A 19 23.77 -12.46 50.02
C VAL A 19 23.62 -12.58 48.50
N LEU A 20 24.49 -13.33 47.83
CA LEU A 20 24.35 -13.57 46.38
C LEU A 20 23.23 -14.57 46.05
N GLY A 21 22.91 -15.50 46.96
CA GLY A 21 21.75 -16.40 46.83
C GLY A 21 20.40 -15.68 46.92
N SER A 22 20.33 -14.55 47.62
CA SER A 22 19.11 -13.72 47.73
C SER A 22 18.87 -12.79 46.53
N LEU A 23 19.84 -12.63 45.63
CA LEU A 23 19.70 -11.82 44.41
C LEU A 23 19.29 -12.69 43.21
N ARG A 24 18.25 -13.51 43.35
CA ARG A 24 17.62 -14.15 42.18
C ARG A 24 17.08 -13.03 41.29
N PRO A 25 17.56 -12.83 40.06
CA PRO A 25 16.90 -11.93 39.12
C PRO A 25 15.50 -12.49 38.88
N ARG A 26 14.48 -11.79 39.40
CA ARG A 26 13.09 -12.09 39.07
C ARG A 26 12.98 -11.86 37.57
N ARG A 27 12.81 -12.93 36.80
CA ARG A 27 12.60 -12.82 35.36
C ARG A 27 11.33 -11.99 35.17
N PRO A 28 11.40 -10.83 34.49
CA PRO A 28 10.24 -9.97 34.33
C PRO A 28 9.16 -10.76 33.60
N THR A 29 8.00 -10.88 34.22
CA THR A 29 6.85 -11.57 33.62
C THR A 29 6.17 -10.61 32.64
N PHE A 30 5.42 -11.10 31.65
CA PHE A 30 4.70 -10.25 30.70
C PHE A 30 3.80 -9.20 31.39
N ALA A 31 3.20 -9.55 32.53
CA ALA A 31 2.41 -8.63 33.34
C ALA A 31 3.25 -7.48 33.94
N ASP A 32 4.50 -7.73 34.34
CA ASP A 32 5.41 -6.68 34.83
C ASP A 32 5.80 -5.73 33.68
N ARG A 33 5.97 -6.26 32.46
CA ARG A 33 6.27 -5.43 31.27
C ARG A 33 5.09 -4.56 30.87
N ALA A 34 3.87 -5.08 30.99
CA ALA A 34 2.64 -4.33 30.74
C ALA A 34 2.42 -3.23 31.79
N LEU A 35 2.66 -3.52 33.07
CA LEU A 35 2.56 -2.53 34.15
C LEU A 35 3.64 -1.44 34.01
N VAL A 36 4.88 -1.79 33.65
CA VAL A 36 5.93 -0.80 33.36
C VAL A 36 5.56 0.08 32.17
N ALA A 37 4.99 -0.48 31.10
CA ALA A 37 4.51 0.33 29.97
C ALA A 37 3.38 1.29 30.39
N PHE A 38 2.47 0.83 31.26
CA PHE A 38 1.37 1.64 31.78
C PHE A 38 1.87 2.74 32.75
N GLU A 39 2.88 2.44 33.57
CA GLU A 39 3.46 3.39 34.53
C GLU A 39 4.36 4.43 33.84
N VAL A 40 5.04 4.07 32.75
CA VAL A 40 5.75 5.00 31.86
C VAL A 40 4.76 5.95 31.15
N LEU A 41 3.54 5.48 30.84
CA LEU A 41 2.49 6.30 30.26
C LEU A 41 1.78 7.21 31.28
N ALA A 42 1.73 6.78 32.55
CA ALA A 42 1.07 7.49 33.65
C ALA A 42 1.93 8.57 34.34
N LYS A 43 3.25 8.58 34.13
CA LYS A 43 4.12 9.66 34.62
C LYS A 43 3.99 10.92 33.73
N PRO A 44 4.08 12.14 34.30
CA PRO A 44 4.12 13.38 33.53
C PRO A 44 5.50 13.52 32.86
N ALA A 45 5.78 12.66 31.89
CA ALA A 45 6.95 12.79 31.04
C ALA A 45 6.75 13.96 30.07
N PRO A 46 7.80 14.74 29.77
CA PRO A 46 7.71 15.84 28.81
C PRO A 46 7.22 15.31 27.46
N TYR A 47 6.37 16.09 26.78
CA TYR A 47 5.70 15.75 25.53
C TYR A 47 6.59 15.05 24.50
N ALA A 48 7.88 15.40 24.44
CA ALA A 48 8.87 14.77 23.58
C ALA A 48 8.95 13.24 23.72
N VAL A 49 8.86 12.69 24.93
CA VAL A 49 8.94 11.24 25.16
C VAL A 49 7.68 10.53 24.67
N ARG A 50 6.51 11.20 24.77
CA ARG A 50 5.25 10.69 24.21
C ARG A 50 5.26 10.69 22.69
N VAL A 51 5.79 11.74 22.08
CA VAL A 51 5.96 11.83 20.63
C VAL A 51 6.93 10.76 20.12
N ILE A 52 8.03 10.51 20.82
CA ILE A 52 8.98 9.45 20.46
C ILE A 52 8.37 8.06 20.67
N ALA A 53 7.61 7.82 21.75
CA ALA A 53 6.94 6.54 21.99
C ALA A 53 5.82 6.26 20.98
N ILE A 54 5.03 7.28 20.62
CA ILE A 54 4.02 7.18 19.56
C ILE A 54 4.69 6.98 18.20
N GLY A 55 5.77 7.73 17.91
CA GLY A 55 6.54 7.57 16.68
C GLY A 55 7.17 6.17 16.57
N ALA A 56 7.75 5.66 17.65
CA ALA A 56 8.29 4.31 17.71
C ALA A 56 7.19 3.23 17.59
N LEU A 57 6.00 3.47 18.14
CA LEU A 57 4.85 2.60 17.97
C LEU A 57 4.34 2.62 16.51
N CYS A 58 4.26 3.79 15.88
CA CYS A 58 3.92 3.95 14.47
C CYS A 58 4.94 3.24 13.55
N ILE A 59 6.24 3.40 13.83
CA ILE A 59 7.32 2.73 13.08
C ILE A 59 7.28 1.21 13.31
N ALA A 60 7.02 0.75 14.54
CA ALA A 60 6.86 -0.67 14.85
C ALA A 60 5.61 -1.27 14.19
N THR A 61 4.53 -0.50 14.00
CA THR A 61 3.36 -0.94 13.23
C THR A 61 3.65 -1.01 11.72
N ILE A 62 4.49 -0.12 11.18
CA ILE A 62 4.91 -0.17 9.77
C ILE A 62 5.80 -1.39 9.49
N ALA A 63 6.69 -1.75 10.42
CA ALA A 63 7.55 -2.93 10.29
C ALA A 63 6.83 -4.27 10.62
N GLY A 64 5.83 -4.25 11.50
CA GLY A 64 5.09 -5.44 11.95
C GLY A 64 3.82 -5.80 11.15
N ALA A 65 3.30 -4.88 10.32
CA ALA A 65 2.10 -5.12 9.50
C ALA A 65 2.35 -6.03 8.28
N THR A 66 3.59 -6.47 8.05
CA THR A 66 3.96 -7.28 6.87
C THR A 66 3.63 -8.77 6.96
N VAL A 67 3.08 -9.27 8.09
CA VAL A 67 2.91 -10.74 8.27
C VAL A 67 1.49 -11.20 8.64
N ALA A 68 0.54 -10.34 9.00
CA ALA A 68 -0.81 -10.81 9.38
C ALA A 68 -2.00 -9.92 8.98
N GLY A 69 -1.78 -8.70 8.46
CA GLY A 69 -2.86 -7.84 7.95
C GLY A 69 -3.04 -7.90 6.42
N ALA A 70 -2.18 -8.64 5.72
CA ALA A 70 -2.14 -8.68 4.26
C ALA A 70 -3.34 -9.41 3.65
N ASP A 71 -3.95 -10.36 4.38
CA ASP A 71 -4.99 -11.26 3.86
C ASP A 71 -6.43 -10.87 4.22
N THR A 72 -6.67 -9.71 4.83
CA THR A 72 -8.06 -9.32 5.15
C THR A 72 -8.83 -8.95 3.88
N LEU A 73 -9.90 -9.68 3.59
CA LEU A 73 -10.81 -9.47 2.47
C LEU A 73 -11.97 -8.55 2.86
N PRO A 74 -12.74 -8.01 1.88
CA PRO A 74 -13.83 -7.07 2.14
C PRO A 74 -14.92 -7.53 3.12
N ASP A 75 -15.10 -8.83 3.34
CA ASP A 75 -16.08 -9.36 4.30
C ASP A 75 -15.49 -9.60 5.71
N ASP A 76 -14.19 -9.36 5.92
CA ASP A 76 -13.55 -9.60 7.20
C ASP A 76 -13.84 -8.47 8.21
N PRO A 77 -13.99 -8.79 9.51
CA PRO A 77 -14.37 -7.81 10.54
C PRO A 77 -13.35 -6.68 10.72
N LEU A 78 -12.10 -6.90 10.35
CA LEU A 78 -11.02 -5.91 10.46
C LEU A 78 -10.79 -5.11 9.17
N TYR A 79 -11.56 -5.36 8.11
CA TYR A 79 -11.38 -4.70 6.83
C TYR A 79 -11.61 -3.18 6.91
N SER A 80 -12.62 -2.72 7.66
CA SER A 80 -12.83 -1.28 7.87
C SER A 80 -11.67 -0.61 8.59
N LEU A 81 -10.96 -1.33 9.47
CA LEU A 81 -9.77 -0.81 10.13
C LEU A 81 -8.57 -0.72 9.18
N LYS A 82 -8.45 -1.68 8.23
CA LYS A 82 -7.47 -1.60 7.15
C LYS A 82 -7.68 -0.35 6.30
N LEU A 83 -8.91 -0.12 5.83
CA LEU A 83 -9.24 1.07 5.05
C LEU A 83 -8.97 2.37 5.83
N ALA A 84 -9.33 2.42 7.12
CA ALA A 84 -9.04 3.59 7.96
C ALA A 84 -7.53 3.83 8.12
N GLY A 85 -6.73 2.75 8.22
CA GLY A 85 -5.27 2.84 8.25
C GLY A 85 -4.67 3.34 6.94
N GLU A 86 -5.21 2.88 5.79
CA GLU A 86 -4.81 3.34 4.45
C GLU A 86 -5.12 4.84 4.26
N ASP A 87 -6.32 5.30 4.65
CA ASP A 87 -6.73 6.70 4.57
C ASP A 87 -5.89 7.62 5.47
N LEU A 88 -5.55 7.15 6.68
CA LEU A 88 -4.67 7.86 7.58
C LEU A 88 -3.27 8.02 6.99
N ARG A 89 -2.74 6.96 6.34
CA ARG A 89 -1.44 7.02 5.65
C ARG A 89 -1.47 8.03 4.50
N LEU A 90 -2.54 8.07 3.70
CA LEU A 90 -2.70 9.07 2.64
C LEU A 90 -2.78 10.49 3.20
N THR A 91 -3.52 10.69 4.30
CA THR A 91 -3.66 12.00 4.96
C THR A 91 -2.33 12.54 5.47
N PHE A 92 -1.44 11.67 5.96
CA PHE A 92 -0.11 12.04 6.43
C PHE A 92 0.97 12.05 5.33
N ALA A 93 0.67 11.61 4.11
CA ALA A 93 1.57 11.70 2.97
C ALA A 93 1.54 13.12 2.39
N LEU A 94 2.38 13.99 2.96
CA LEU A 94 2.36 15.43 2.65
C LEU A 94 3.02 15.77 1.30
N SER A 95 3.98 14.96 0.85
CA SER A 95 4.64 15.14 -0.46
C SER A 95 3.99 14.28 -1.54
N ALA A 96 4.04 14.73 -2.80
CA ALA A 96 3.55 13.94 -3.94
C ALA A 96 4.29 12.60 -4.09
N ASN A 97 5.58 12.55 -3.72
CA ASN A 97 6.39 11.34 -3.73
C ASN A 97 5.90 10.33 -2.67
N ASP A 98 5.63 10.82 -1.46
CA ASP A 98 5.08 9.98 -0.40
C ASP A 98 3.67 9.50 -0.75
N ARG A 99 2.83 10.38 -1.32
CA ARG A 99 1.49 10.01 -1.79
C ARG A 99 1.55 8.90 -2.84
N ALA A 100 2.40 9.06 -3.86
CA ALA A 100 2.59 8.05 -4.89
C ALA A 100 3.04 6.71 -4.28
N SER A 101 3.96 6.74 -3.31
CA SER A 101 4.42 5.52 -2.62
C SER A 101 3.31 4.83 -1.82
N VAL A 102 2.45 5.60 -1.14
CA VAL A 102 1.31 5.08 -0.38
C VAL A 102 0.25 4.53 -1.32
N GLN A 103 -0.08 5.25 -2.39
CA GLN A 103 -1.02 4.80 -3.42
C GLN A 103 -0.55 3.50 -4.08
N LEU A 104 0.74 3.37 -4.41
CA LEU A 104 1.31 2.13 -4.94
C LEU A 104 1.19 0.98 -3.95
N SER A 105 1.47 1.22 -2.66
CA SER A 105 1.28 0.22 -1.60
C SER A 105 -0.19 -0.20 -1.46
N ILE A 106 -1.13 0.73 -1.55
CA ILE A 106 -2.56 0.42 -1.53
C ILE A 106 -2.93 -0.38 -2.78
N ALA A 107 -2.46 0.02 -3.97
CA ALA A 107 -2.67 -0.69 -5.22
C ALA A 107 -2.23 -2.16 -5.11
N GLU A 108 -1.01 -2.41 -4.59
CA GLU A 108 -0.49 -3.76 -4.34
C GLU A 108 -1.44 -4.61 -3.48
N HIS A 109 -1.97 -4.02 -2.39
CA HIS A 109 -2.96 -4.69 -1.56
C HIS A 109 -4.27 -4.96 -2.29
N ARG A 110 -4.80 -3.98 -3.04
CA ARG A 110 -6.03 -4.15 -3.83
C ARG A 110 -5.87 -5.25 -4.88
N LEU A 111 -4.70 -5.36 -5.50
CA LEU A 111 -4.41 -6.40 -6.48
C LEU A 111 -4.37 -7.79 -5.84
N ALA A 112 -3.68 -7.92 -4.70
CA ALA A 112 -3.65 -9.19 -3.97
C ALA A 112 -5.06 -9.64 -3.54
N GLU A 113 -5.89 -8.70 -3.09
CA GLU A 113 -7.30 -8.99 -2.79
C GLU A 113 -8.08 -9.41 -4.04
N ALA A 114 -7.89 -8.72 -5.18
CA ALA A 114 -8.53 -9.10 -6.43
C ALA A 114 -8.16 -10.53 -6.87
N GLU A 115 -6.89 -10.91 -6.75
CA GLU A 115 -6.40 -12.26 -7.06
C GLU A 115 -7.00 -13.33 -6.14
N ALA A 116 -7.08 -13.05 -4.83
CA ALA A 116 -7.70 -13.93 -3.85
C ALA A 116 -9.22 -14.07 -4.09
N LEU A 117 -9.92 -12.97 -4.34
CA LEU A 117 -11.35 -12.96 -4.63
C LEU A 117 -11.67 -13.69 -5.94
N ALA A 118 -10.84 -13.50 -6.97
CA ALA A 118 -10.93 -14.20 -8.24
C ALA A 118 -10.76 -15.71 -8.09
N THR A 119 -9.77 -16.12 -7.30
CA THR A 119 -9.51 -17.55 -7.02
C THR A 119 -10.66 -18.19 -6.24
N ASN A 120 -11.37 -17.43 -5.42
CA ASN A 120 -12.53 -17.88 -4.65
C ASN A 120 -13.87 -17.76 -5.42
N GLY A 121 -13.86 -17.39 -6.70
CA GLY A 121 -15.07 -17.22 -7.51
C GLY A 121 -15.95 -16.03 -7.11
N ARG A 122 -15.40 -15.05 -6.37
CA ARG A 122 -16.09 -13.84 -5.92
C ARG A 122 -15.98 -12.72 -6.96
N ASP A 123 -16.58 -12.94 -8.13
CA ASP A 123 -16.43 -12.09 -9.31
C ASP A 123 -16.69 -10.59 -9.04
N GLU A 124 -17.79 -10.25 -8.38
CA GLU A 124 -18.19 -8.85 -8.13
C GLU A 124 -17.18 -8.13 -7.22
N ASP A 125 -16.66 -8.81 -6.21
CA ASP A 125 -15.69 -8.23 -5.29
C ASP A 125 -14.31 -8.14 -5.97
N ALA A 126 -13.94 -9.14 -6.77
CA ALA A 126 -12.72 -9.12 -7.58
C ALA A 126 -12.75 -7.96 -8.60
N LEU A 127 -13.92 -7.66 -9.17
CA LEU A 127 -14.13 -6.53 -10.08
C LEU A 127 -13.90 -5.19 -9.38
N VAL A 128 -14.50 -5.00 -8.19
CA VAL A 128 -14.33 -3.78 -7.39
C VAL A 128 -12.87 -3.61 -6.95
N ALA A 129 -12.23 -4.68 -6.45
CA ALA A 129 -10.84 -4.65 -6.04
C ALA A 129 -9.90 -4.32 -7.22
N SER A 130 -10.14 -4.93 -8.39
CA SER A 130 -9.39 -4.67 -9.63
C SER A 130 -9.55 -3.23 -10.11
N SER A 131 -10.76 -2.67 -10.06
CA SER A 131 -11.02 -1.27 -10.41
C SER A 131 -10.32 -0.30 -9.46
N THR A 132 -10.35 -0.59 -8.16
CA THR A 132 -9.67 0.23 -7.15
C THR A 132 -8.15 0.16 -7.32
N TYR A 133 -7.60 -1.02 -7.63
CA TYR A 133 -6.19 -1.17 -8.01
C TYR A 133 -5.83 -0.24 -9.18
N SER A 134 -6.58 -0.31 -10.28
CA SER A 134 -6.34 0.51 -11.47
C SER A 134 -6.42 2.01 -11.18
N GLN A 135 -7.36 2.45 -10.34
CA GLN A 135 -7.42 3.84 -9.90
C GLN A 135 -6.15 4.25 -9.13
N GLN A 136 -5.72 3.46 -8.14
CA GLN A 136 -4.57 3.80 -7.32
C GLN A 136 -3.27 3.86 -8.12
N ILE A 137 -3.12 2.98 -9.13
CA ILE A 137 -2.00 3.07 -10.08
C ILE A 137 -2.08 4.36 -10.92
N ALA A 138 -3.27 4.72 -11.41
CA ALA A 138 -3.44 5.94 -12.20
C ALA A 138 -3.11 7.21 -11.39
N GLU A 139 -3.54 7.26 -10.13
CA GLU A 139 -3.23 8.38 -9.23
C GLU A 139 -1.74 8.43 -8.88
N ALA A 140 -1.13 7.31 -8.51
CA ALA A 140 0.31 7.26 -8.22
C ALA A 140 1.15 7.70 -9.43
N ALA A 141 0.77 7.26 -10.62
CA ALA A 141 1.42 7.65 -11.86
C ALA A 141 1.25 9.16 -12.14
N ALA A 142 0.06 9.73 -11.87
CA ALA A 142 -0.14 11.17 -12.03
C ALA A 142 0.73 12.00 -11.07
N GLU A 143 0.83 11.59 -9.81
CA GLU A 143 1.67 12.24 -8.80
C GLU A 143 3.16 12.21 -9.19
N LEU A 144 3.65 11.09 -9.72
CA LEU A 144 5.03 10.99 -10.20
C LEU A 144 5.28 11.80 -11.47
N ALA A 145 4.29 11.86 -12.37
CA ALA A 145 4.39 12.68 -13.59
C ALA A 145 4.43 14.19 -13.28
N GLU A 146 3.88 14.65 -12.15
CA GLU A 146 4.03 16.02 -11.67
C GLU A 146 5.45 16.30 -11.16
N LEU A 147 6.13 15.30 -10.60
CA LEU A 147 7.42 15.46 -9.96
C LEU A 147 8.63 15.21 -10.86
N GLU A 148 8.47 14.43 -11.93
CA GLU A 148 9.54 14.10 -12.89
C GLU A 148 10.18 15.36 -13.52
N GLU A 149 9.45 16.47 -13.59
CA GLU A 149 9.96 17.76 -14.08
C GLU A 149 10.93 18.46 -13.12
N LEU A 150 10.81 18.20 -11.82
CA LEU A 150 11.46 19.00 -10.78
C LEU A 150 12.62 18.29 -10.09
N GLN A 151 12.63 16.96 -10.09
CA GLN A 151 13.53 16.18 -9.23
C GLN A 151 14.07 14.92 -9.91
N PRO A 152 15.40 14.79 -10.10
CA PRO A 152 16.00 13.60 -10.72
C PRO A 152 15.84 12.32 -9.88
N GLU A 153 15.61 12.44 -8.57
CA GLU A 153 15.34 11.27 -7.69
C GLU A 153 14.03 10.56 -8.05
N VAL A 154 13.08 11.27 -8.66
CA VAL A 154 11.77 10.74 -9.06
C VAL A 154 11.87 9.82 -10.27
N VAL A 155 12.91 10.00 -11.11
CA VAL A 155 13.17 9.13 -12.27
C VAL A 155 13.40 7.69 -11.82
N ALA A 156 14.08 7.48 -10.69
CA ALA A 156 14.31 6.15 -10.14
C ALA A 156 13.01 5.52 -9.60
N LEU A 157 12.13 6.32 -8.99
CA LEU A 157 10.83 5.83 -8.49
C LEU A 157 9.86 5.55 -9.64
N ALA A 158 9.87 6.39 -10.68
CA ALA A 158 9.13 6.19 -11.92
C ALA A 158 9.52 4.88 -12.63
N ALA A 159 10.83 4.58 -12.71
CA ALA A 159 11.31 3.31 -13.24
C ALA A 159 10.87 2.12 -12.38
N GLN A 160 10.96 2.24 -11.05
CA GLN A 160 10.47 1.21 -10.12
C GLN A 160 8.96 0.96 -10.28
N LEU A 161 8.17 2.01 -10.50
CA LEU A 161 6.73 1.87 -10.76
C LEU A 161 6.49 1.08 -12.06
N ASP A 162 7.21 1.41 -13.14
CA ASP A 162 7.07 0.71 -14.42
C ASP A 162 7.44 -0.78 -14.30
N ASP A 163 8.58 -1.08 -13.65
CA ASP A 163 9.02 -2.45 -13.40
C ASP A 163 7.99 -3.25 -12.60
N ARG A 164 7.52 -2.70 -11.47
CA ARG A 164 6.51 -3.36 -10.62
C ARG A 164 5.18 -3.53 -11.34
N PHE A 165 4.73 -2.52 -12.07
CA PHE A 165 3.48 -2.60 -12.83
C PHE A 165 3.55 -3.72 -13.88
N ASN A 166 4.66 -3.81 -14.60
CA ASN A 166 4.88 -4.87 -15.59
C ASN A 166 4.98 -6.26 -14.95
N GLU A 167 5.67 -6.38 -13.81
CA GLU A 167 5.74 -7.63 -13.03
C GLU A 167 4.34 -8.09 -12.57
N GLN A 168 3.58 -7.20 -11.95
CA GLN A 168 2.22 -7.45 -11.47
C GLN A 168 1.33 -7.92 -12.61
N ARG A 169 1.40 -7.28 -13.78
CA ARG A 169 0.59 -7.65 -14.94
C ARG A 169 0.95 -9.02 -15.49
N SER A 170 2.23 -9.34 -15.57
CA SER A 170 2.70 -10.68 -15.96
C SER A 170 2.17 -11.75 -14.99
N ARG A 171 2.22 -11.48 -13.68
CA ARG A 171 1.66 -12.36 -12.64
C ARG A 171 0.15 -12.56 -12.81
N VAL A 172 -0.58 -11.47 -13.01
CA VAL A 172 -2.04 -11.47 -13.19
C VAL A 172 -2.43 -12.22 -14.47
N GLN A 173 -1.67 -12.05 -15.56
CA GLN A 173 -1.89 -12.78 -16.81
C GLN A 173 -1.75 -14.30 -16.62
N LEU A 174 -0.73 -14.73 -15.89
CA LEU A 174 -0.52 -16.13 -15.56
C LEU A 174 -1.68 -16.68 -14.73
N LEU A 175 -2.12 -15.93 -13.70
CA LEU A 175 -3.26 -16.33 -12.87
C LEU A 175 -4.55 -16.41 -13.68
N ALA A 176 -4.82 -15.40 -14.52
CA ALA A 176 -6.01 -15.37 -15.36
C ALA A 176 -6.04 -16.56 -16.33
N THR A 177 -4.88 -16.95 -16.88
CA THR A 177 -4.77 -18.14 -17.73
C THR A 177 -5.14 -19.41 -16.95
N LYS A 178 -4.65 -19.55 -15.71
CA LYS A 178 -4.98 -20.70 -14.84
C LYS A 178 -6.47 -20.75 -14.50
N LEU A 179 -7.06 -19.62 -14.11
CA LEU A 179 -8.48 -19.53 -13.74
C LEU A 179 -9.41 -19.76 -14.96
N SER A 180 -8.96 -19.41 -16.16
CA SER A 180 -9.79 -19.63 -17.37
C SER A 180 -10.09 -21.10 -17.69
N ALA A 181 -9.35 -22.04 -17.09
CA ALA A 181 -9.56 -23.48 -17.27
C ALA A 181 -10.77 -24.02 -16.48
N ASP A 182 -11.21 -23.32 -15.44
CA ASP A 182 -12.34 -23.73 -14.59
C ASP A 182 -13.60 -22.91 -14.92
N PRO A 183 -14.73 -23.54 -15.30
CA PRO A 183 -16.00 -22.86 -15.50
C PRO A 183 -16.45 -21.98 -14.32
N ALA A 184 -16.09 -22.31 -13.08
CA ALA A 184 -16.46 -21.55 -11.89
C ALA A 184 -15.70 -20.22 -11.76
N THR A 185 -14.50 -20.10 -12.36
CA THR A 185 -13.65 -18.90 -12.25
C THR A 185 -13.42 -18.21 -13.59
N VAL A 186 -14.08 -18.66 -14.66
CA VAL A 186 -13.96 -18.08 -16.01
C VAL A 186 -14.41 -16.61 -16.11
N ARG A 187 -15.26 -16.14 -15.20
CA ARG A 187 -15.66 -14.72 -15.14
C ARG A 187 -14.57 -13.89 -14.47
N ALA A 188 -14.14 -14.29 -13.28
CA ALA A 188 -12.98 -13.73 -12.61
C ALA A 188 -11.73 -13.69 -13.52
N SER A 189 -11.49 -14.72 -14.34
CA SER A 189 -10.35 -14.71 -15.27
C SER A 189 -10.45 -13.61 -16.32
N ARG A 190 -11.65 -13.26 -16.81
CA ARG A 190 -11.83 -12.15 -17.76
C ARG A 190 -11.55 -10.80 -17.10
N ILE A 191 -11.99 -10.61 -15.86
CA ILE A 191 -11.69 -9.41 -15.07
C ILE A 191 -10.17 -9.22 -14.98
N LEU A 192 -9.44 -10.28 -14.60
CA LEU A 192 -7.99 -10.25 -14.50
C LEU A 192 -7.29 -10.09 -15.86
N GLN A 193 -7.86 -10.63 -16.95
CA GLN A 193 -7.32 -10.39 -18.31
C GLN A 193 -7.36 -8.92 -18.71
N VAL A 194 -8.42 -8.19 -18.32
CA VAL A 194 -8.50 -6.74 -18.55
C VAL A 194 -7.41 -6.01 -17.77
N VAL A 195 -7.19 -6.37 -16.50
CA VAL A 195 -6.08 -5.82 -15.70
C VAL A 195 -4.70 -6.12 -16.32
N ALA A 196 -4.55 -7.28 -16.95
CA ALA A 196 -3.33 -7.70 -17.63
C ALA A 196 -3.19 -7.21 -19.10
N ALA A 197 -4.06 -6.34 -19.60
CA ALA A 197 -4.06 -5.88 -21.01
C ALA A 197 -2.95 -4.85 -21.30
N PRO A 198 -2.03 -5.08 -22.27
CA PRO A 198 -0.74 -4.39 -22.38
C PRO A 198 -0.83 -2.87 -22.52
N THR A 199 0.20 -2.18 -22.04
CA THR A 199 0.39 -0.72 -22.13
C THR A 199 0.66 -0.32 -23.58
N LEU A 200 -0.33 0.29 -24.25
CA LEU A 200 -0.23 0.71 -25.65
C LEU A 200 -0.51 2.21 -25.78
N ALA A 201 0.53 3.04 -25.63
CA ALA A 201 0.43 4.47 -25.90
C ALA A 201 1.76 5.02 -26.42
N PRO A 202 1.96 5.12 -27.74
CA PRO A 202 3.18 5.68 -28.32
C PRO A 202 3.25 7.21 -28.08
N GLY A 203 4.45 7.72 -27.76
CA GLY A 203 4.71 9.16 -27.61
C GLY A 203 4.55 9.74 -26.21
N LEU A 204 4.25 8.92 -25.20
CA LEU A 204 4.17 9.34 -23.78
C LEU A 204 5.36 8.84 -22.97
N SER A 205 5.67 9.51 -21.85
CA SER A 205 6.63 9.01 -20.86
C SER A 205 6.14 7.70 -20.21
N GLY A 206 7.04 6.93 -19.60
CA GLY A 206 6.72 5.65 -18.97
C GLY A 206 5.53 5.76 -18.00
N VAL A 207 5.61 6.70 -17.08
CA VAL A 207 4.58 6.94 -16.04
C VAL A 207 3.25 7.41 -16.64
N GLN A 208 3.28 8.27 -17.67
CA GLN A 208 2.05 8.70 -18.35
C GLN A 208 1.33 7.54 -19.04
N ARG A 209 2.08 6.63 -19.69
CA ARG A 209 1.47 5.43 -20.29
C ARG A 209 0.82 4.54 -19.23
N ILE A 210 1.44 4.42 -18.06
CA ILE A 210 0.88 3.68 -16.93
C ILE A 210 -0.43 4.34 -16.49
N ALA A 211 -0.45 5.67 -16.30
CA ALA A 211 -1.65 6.40 -15.90
C ALA A 211 -2.81 6.20 -16.89
N GLU A 212 -2.54 6.37 -18.18
CA GLU A 212 -3.56 6.17 -19.23
C GLU A 212 -4.06 4.73 -19.31
N THR A 213 -3.14 3.77 -19.25
CA THR A 213 -3.51 2.35 -19.32
C THR A 213 -4.35 1.96 -18.12
N ALA A 214 -3.95 2.39 -16.92
CA ALA A 214 -4.70 2.12 -15.70
C ALA A 214 -6.10 2.78 -15.74
N ALA A 215 -6.22 4.00 -16.29
CA ALA A 215 -7.51 4.64 -16.51
C ALA A 215 -8.40 3.88 -17.52
N GLY A 216 -7.82 3.41 -18.63
CA GLY A 216 -8.52 2.58 -19.62
C GLY A 216 -9.01 1.27 -19.04
N VAL A 217 -8.17 0.58 -18.25
CA VAL A 217 -8.54 -0.64 -17.53
C VAL A 217 -9.71 -0.36 -16.57
N ALA A 218 -9.65 0.72 -15.79
CA ALA A 218 -10.74 1.06 -14.86
C ALA A 218 -12.08 1.28 -15.59
N GLU A 219 -12.06 1.86 -16.79
CA GLU A 219 -13.24 2.06 -17.64
C GLU A 219 -13.76 0.76 -18.26
N ASP A 220 -12.87 -0.10 -18.73
CA ASP A 220 -13.26 -1.43 -19.26
C ASP A 220 -13.91 -2.28 -18.17
N LEU A 221 -13.43 -2.17 -16.93
CA LEU A 221 -14.05 -2.82 -15.76
C LEU A 221 -15.43 -2.21 -15.43
N ALA A 222 -15.60 -0.89 -15.57
CA ALA A 222 -16.90 -0.23 -15.41
C ALA A 222 -17.91 -0.70 -16.48
N SER A 223 -17.45 -0.84 -17.72
CA SER A 223 -18.26 -1.29 -18.85
C SER A 223 -18.70 -2.75 -18.73
N GLN A 224 -17.88 -3.60 -18.10
CA GLN A 224 -18.27 -4.99 -17.81
C GLN A 224 -19.43 -5.09 -16.82
N THR A 225 -19.55 -4.14 -15.88
CA THR A 225 -20.67 -4.11 -14.94
C THR A 225 -21.98 -3.71 -15.62
N THR A 226 -21.96 -2.75 -16.53
CA THR A 226 -23.18 -2.26 -17.20
C THR A 226 -23.79 -3.33 -18.13
N LEU A 227 -22.96 -4.15 -18.77
CA LEU A 227 -23.38 -5.29 -19.59
C LEU A 227 -24.01 -6.41 -18.74
N ALA A 228 -23.54 -6.62 -17.50
CA ALA A 228 -24.14 -7.57 -16.57
C ALA A 228 -25.48 -7.08 -15.99
N ALA A 229 -25.69 -5.76 -15.90
CA ALA A 229 -26.85 -5.10 -15.31
C ALA A 229 -28.02 -4.82 -16.28
N ALA A 230 -27.93 -5.23 -17.56
CA ALA A 230 -29.06 -5.20 -18.51
C ALA A 230 -30.28 -5.94 -17.94
N PRO A 231 -31.53 -5.55 -18.28
CA PRO A 231 -32.71 -5.68 -17.42
C PRO A 231 -33.17 -7.13 -17.24
N ARG A 232 -32.48 -7.86 -16.36
CA ARG A 232 -33.04 -9.01 -15.67
C ARG A 232 -33.64 -8.46 -14.38
N ALA A 233 -34.91 -8.80 -14.15
CA ALA A 233 -35.72 -8.29 -13.07
C ALA A 233 -34.96 -8.26 -11.73
N SER A 234 -34.93 -7.07 -11.13
CA SER A 234 -34.33 -6.72 -9.82
C SER A 234 -32.80 -6.68 -9.77
N PRO A 235 -32.16 -5.50 -9.87
CA PRO A 235 -30.74 -5.38 -9.52
C PRO A 235 -30.58 -5.76 -8.04
N GLN A 236 -29.77 -6.78 -7.76
CA GLN A 236 -29.36 -7.06 -6.39
C GLN A 236 -28.68 -5.80 -5.83
N PRO A 237 -29.00 -5.36 -4.59
CA PRO A 237 -28.41 -4.15 -4.01
C PRO A 237 -26.88 -4.11 -4.03
N ARG A 238 -26.22 -5.28 -3.99
CA ARG A 238 -24.77 -5.43 -4.05
C ARG A 238 -24.20 -5.08 -5.43
N ALA A 239 -24.80 -5.58 -6.51
CA ALA A 239 -24.34 -5.32 -7.88
C ALA A 239 -24.50 -3.83 -8.27
N ALA A 240 -25.59 -3.19 -7.86
CA ALA A 240 -25.79 -1.75 -8.08
C ALA A 240 -24.73 -0.90 -7.36
N ARG A 241 -24.38 -1.26 -6.13
CA ARG A 241 -23.31 -0.59 -5.37
C ARG A 241 -21.93 -0.82 -6.00
N ALA A 242 -21.63 -2.05 -6.42
CA ALA A 242 -20.39 -2.36 -7.12
C ALA A 242 -20.24 -1.54 -8.40
N ALA A 243 -21.31 -1.44 -9.20
CA ALA A 243 -21.35 -0.61 -10.40
C ALA A 243 -21.03 0.86 -10.12
N GLU A 244 -21.61 1.42 -9.06
CA GLU A 244 -21.37 2.81 -8.68
C GLU A 244 -19.91 3.04 -8.28
N VAL A 245 -19.34 2.15 -7.46
CA VAL A 245 -17.95 2.24 -7.00
C VAL A 245 -17.00 2.15 -8.19
N VAL A 246 -17.15 1.14 -9.05
CA VAL A 246 -16.28 0.95 -10.22
C VAL A 246 -16.34 2.16 -11.16
N ARG A 247 -17.54 2.73 -11.38
CA ARG A 247 -17.69 3.95 -12.18
C ARG A 247 -16.96 5.15 -11.58
N ARG A 248 -17.12 5.38 -10.27
CA ARG A 248 -16.43 6.48 -9.56
C ARG A 248 -14.92 6.33 -9.68
N ASN A 249 -14.42 5.12 -9.51
CA ASN A 249 -12.99 4.82 -9.61
C ASN A 249 -12.46 5.09 -11.04
N ALA A 250 -13.23 4.73 -12.08
CA ALA A 250 -12.88 5.02 -13.46
C ALA A 250 -12.84 6.54 -13.76
N GLU A 251 -13.78 7.31 -13.21
CA GLU A 251 -13.80 8.77 -13.32
C GLU A 251 -12.57 9.41 -12.64
N GLN A 252 -12.20 8.92 -11.44
CA GLN A 252 -11.01 9.39 -10.72
C GLN A 252 -9.71 9.02 -11.46
N ALA A 253 -9.62 7.80 -11.99
CA ALA A 253 -8.47 7.35 -12.78
C ALA A 253 -8.29 8.20 -14.05
N ARG A 254 -9.38 8.54 -14.75
CA ARG A 254 -9.35 9.47 -15.89
C ARG A 254 -8.86 10.85 -15.51
N ALA A 255 -9.35 11.39 -14.38
CA ALA A 255 -8.90 12.69 -13.90
C ALA A 255 -7.39 12.68 -13.60
N ALA A 256 -6.86 11.58 -13.04
CA ALA A 256 -5.44 11.41 -12.81
C ALA A 256 -4.64 11.36 -14.12
N ALA A 257 -5.06 10.56 -15.11
CA ALA A 257 -4.40 10.50 -16.41
C ALA A 257 -4.38 11.86 -17.14
N GLU A 258 -5.47 12.64 -17.06
CA GLU A 258 -5.52 13.99 -17.64
C GLU A 258 -4.58 14.98 -16.95
N ARG A 259 -4.34 14.84 -15.64
CA ARG A 259 -3.31 15.62 -14.94
C ARG A 259 -1.93 15.28 -15.48
N ALA A 260 -1.62 13.98 -15.60
CA ALA A 260 -0.35 13.51 -16.13
C ALA A 260 -0.06 14.02 -17.56
N LYS A 261 -1.09 14.08 -18.42
CA LYS A 261 -0.99 14.62 -19.80
C LYS A 261 -0.74 16.12 -19.85
N LYS A 262 -1.42 16.91 -19.00
CA LYS A 262 -1.29 18.37 -19.01
C LYS A 262 0.16 18.80 -18.78
N ASN A 263 0.90 18.09 -17.93
CA ASN A 263 2.32 18.35 -17.70
C ASN A 263 3.17 18.08 -18.95
N ALA A 264 2.93 16.97 -19.67
CA ALA A 264 3.61 16.68 -20.93
C ALA A 264 3.43 17.79 -21.99
N LYS A 265 2.23 18.38 -22.06
CA LYS A 265 1.97 19.47 -23.01
C LYS A 265 2.75 20.74 -22.64
N ASN A 266 2.96 20.99 -21.36
CA ASN A 266 3.78 22.10 -20.87
C ASN A 266 5.26 21.90 -21.30
N LYS A 267 5.79 20.68 -21.14
CA LYS A 267 7.14 20.29 -21.60
C LYS A 267 7.39 20.53 -23.10
N ASN A 268 6.39 20.29 -23.95
CA ASN A 268 6.54 20.49 -25.41
C ASN A 268 6.34 21.95 -25.84
N GLY A 269 5.66 22.77 -25.03
CA GLY A 269 5.47 24.20 -25.27
C GLY A 269 6.73 25.03 -24.99
N ASP A 270 7.41 24.75 -23.88
CA ASP A 270 8.62 25.50 -23.47
C ASP A 270 9.86 25.18 -24.32
N ASN A 271 10.00 23.94 -24.82
CA ASN A 271 11.07 23.58 -25.75
C ASN A 271 10.89 24.26 -27.12
N LYS A 272 9.65 24.43 -27.58
CA LYS A 272 9.38 25.08 -28.87
C LYS A 272 9.60 26.60 -28.83
N ALA A 273 9.39 27.23 -27.68
CA ALA A 273 9.63 28.67 -27.49
C ALA A 273 11.12 29.02 -27.33
N SER A 274 11.94 28.08 -26.88
CA SER A 274 13.39 28.25 -26.78
C SER A 274 14.12 27.97 -28.10
N GLU A 275 13.60 27.09 -28.97
CA GLU A 275 14.11 26.93 -30.35
C GLU A 275 13.85 28.18 -31.23
N GLU A 276 12.68 28.82 -31.15
CA GLU A 276 12.39 30.04 -31.95
C GLU A 276 13.18 31.30 -31.51
N ARG A 277 13.82 31.27 -30.33
CA ARG A 277 14.71 32.35 -29.86
C ARG A 277 16.18 32.11 -30.18
N GLY A 278 16.59 30.89 -30.50
CA GLY A 278 17.97 30.56 -30.87
C GLY A 278 18.35 30.93 -32.32
N ASP A 279 17.36 31.18 -33.18
CA ASP A 279 17.54 31.49 -34.62
C ASP A 279 17.57 33.01 -34.93
N ARG A 280 17.70 33.88 -33.91
CA ARG A 280 17.70 35.36 -34.09
C ARG A 280 18.99 36.08 -33.72
N ASP A 281 20.09 35.37 -33.53
CA ASP A 281 21.44 35.94 -33.36
C ASP A 281 22.39 35.42 -34.46
#